data_AF-A0A7Y2AZH1-F1
#
_entry.id   AF-A0A7Y2AZH1-F1
#
_cell.length_a   1.000
_cell.length_b   1.000
_cell.length_c   1.000
_cell.angle_alpha   90.00
_cell.angle_beta   90.00
_cell.angle_gamma   90.00
#
_symmetry.space_group_name_H-M   'P 1'
#
loop_
_entity.id
_entity.type
_entity.pdbx_description
1 polymer ?
#
loop_
_entity_poly.entity_id
_entity_poly.type
_entity_poly.pdbx_seq_one_letter_code
_entity_poly.pdbx_strand_id
1 'polypeptide(L)'
;VTSGQRINYGIGYLHARYRTGCPKPARPLPNPLEWSALATLLTWFAEQAPVYFQTPDNEARLQQMRAIGRELQTVLAQQVDCFAGVGATINDPVSRTLVDYREAMVDLAGRINEQIVRNRARILAPGADVSLVEGADQSTVYRPDDLLIRPCNAAQVCEMSGPLTSTRALLGLFPDEYLVADQSGLGKVEICYENMSWQQRRSEQVRADDTNVANYYGKLEFELKGRYRQQDSVNEIFGFRFTSPQEHHYLFAAMNDEVLNDECPMEWIGQRIITPLKRDRGGVVPNRLTYLSAPRMLPSRLLSGNWDRGAEWRDWFITGIGVQPLDIDPAPDISGELNQHLQALYRAEQAAIYASLLQPPVRGVTPLLESLAEQTSRLTTIKSLIRQQFILFYPQVLNESDELRSAIAGKGGLVDGVLLSRFRADNVPVQSISQMALERLERTEMAWRAQADMIRRSGSIAGSLAHAIMRLNELYSRFFAAPPPAAPPPEADPGAEDEPTDGTPPNG
;
A
#
# COMPACT_ATOMS: atom_id res chain seq x y z
N VAL A 1 -8.07 -22.96 -21.34
CA VAL A 1 -7.37 -24.27 -21.34
C VAL A 1 -7.52 -24.85 -19.94
N THR A 2 -8.29 -25.93 -19.77
CA THR A 2 -8.66 -26.49 -18.47
C THR A 2 -7.49 -27.24 -17.83
N SER A 3 -7.33 -27.14 -16.51
CA SER A 3 -6.19 -27.61 -15.71
C SER A 3 -5.85 -29.11 -15.84
N GLY A 4 -6.81 -29.97 -16.20
CA GLY A 4 -6.54 -31.38 -16.53
C GLY A 4 -5.61 -31.58 -17.74
N GLN A 5 -5.54 -30.60 -18.65
CA GLN A 5 -4.76 -30.66 -19.91
C GLN A 5 -3.24 -30.57 -19.73
N ARG A 6 -2.73 -30.51 -18.50
CA ARG A 6 -1.30 -30.28 -18.22
C ARG A 6 -0.74 -31.11 -17.05
N ILE A 7 -1.19 -32.36 -16.88
CA ILE A 7 -0.69 -33.30 -15.85
C ILE A 7 0.84 -33.34 -15.77
N ASN A 8 1.53 -33.45 -16.92
CA ASN A 8 3.00 -33.53 -16.96
C ASN A 8 3.68 -32.21 -16.56
N TYR A 9 3.05 -31.06 -16.83
CA TYR A 9 3.56 -29.76 -16.37
C TYR A 9 3.41 -29.63 -14.85
N GLY A 10 2.24 -29.98 -14.30
CA GLY A 10 1.99 -29.92 -12.86
C GLY A 10 2.95 -30.80 -12.07
N ILE A 11 3.13 -32.06 -12.51
CA ILE A 11 4.10 -32.99 -11.92
C ILE A 11 5.52 -32.44 -12.10
N GLY A 12 5.91 -32.04 -13.32
CA GLY A 12 7.24 -31.51 -13.59
C GLY A 12 7.59 -30.28 -12.75
N TYR A 13 6.61 -29.39 -12.52
CA TYR A 13 6.75 -28.22 -11.66
C TYR A 13 7.02 -28.62 -10.21
N LEU A 14 6.25 -29.56 -9.65
CA LEU A 14 6.44 -30.05 -8.28
C LEU A 14 7.85 -30.63 -8.08
N HIS A 15 8.33 -31.44 -9.02
CA HIS A 15 9.67 -32.01 -9.00
C HIS A 15 10.78 -30.96 -9.10
N ALA A 16 10.56 -29.89 -9.87
CA ALA A 16 11.56 -28.82 -10.02
C ALA A 16 11.57 -27.89 -8.80
N ARG A 17 10.40 -27.63 -8.21
CA ARG A 17 10.21 -26.66 -7.13
C ARG A 17 10.55 -27.23 -5.76
N TYR A 18 10.16 -28.48 -5.51
CA TYR A 18 10.36 -29.12 -4.22
C TYR A 18 11.46 -30.17 -4.31
N ARG A 19 12.40 -30.14 -3.36
CA ARG A 19 13.39 -31.20 -3.21
C ARG A 19 12.68 -32.44 -2.68
N THR A 20 12.25 -33.29 -3.61
CA THR A 20 11.58 -34.55 -3.31
C THR A 20 12.45 -35.65 -3.88
N GLY A 21 12.85 -36.63 -3.08
CA GLY A 21 13.58 -37.83 -3.56
C GLY A 21 12.73 -38.73 -4.48
N CYS A 22 11.65 -38.20 -5.03
CA CYS A 22 10.66 -38.90 -5.84
C CYS A 22 11.17 -39.05 -7.27
N PRO A 23 11.07 -40.25 -7.87
CA PRO A 23 11.32 -40.40 -9.28
C PRO A 23 10.20 -39.71 -10.07
N LYS A 24 10.58 -39.06 -11.18
CA LYS A 24 9.61 -38.61 -12.19
C LYS A 24 8.95 -39.84 -12.85
N PRO A 25 7.72 -39.70 -13.36
CA PRO A 25 7.13 -40.75 -14.20
C PRO A 25 8.09 -41.17 -15.32
N ALA A 26 8.22 -42.48 -15.56
CA ALA A 26 9.15 -43.02 -16.56
C ALA A 26 8.87 -42.54 -17.99
N ARG A 27 7.62 -42.14 -18.25
CA ARG A 27 7.15 -41.55 -19.50
C ARG A 27 6.10 -40.48 -19.21
N PRO A 28 5.87 -39.52 -20.13
CA PRO A 28 4.77 -38.58 -20.00
C PRO A 28 3.43 -39.30 -19.86
N LEU A 29 2.64 -38.91 -18.85
CA LEU A 29 1.33 -39.48 -18.60
C LEU A 29 0.27 -38.89 -19.54
N PRO A 30 -0.67 -39.69 -20.05
CA PRO A 30 -1.82 -39.15 -20.77
C PRO A 30 -2.70 -38.28 -19.86
N ASN A 31 -3.41 -37.31 -20.45
CA ASN A 31 -4.36 -36.49 -19.71
C ASN A 31 -5.55 -37.38 -19.24
N PRO A 32 -5.86 -37.45 -17.93
CA PRO A 32 -6.95 -38.28 -17.41
C PRO A 32 -8.34 -37.95 -17.99
N LEU A 33 -8.60 -36.68 -18.31
CA LEU A 33 -9.87 -36.25 -18.92
C LEU A 33 -9.99 -36.74 -20.35
N GLU A 34 -8.95 -36.57 -21.16
CA GLU A 34 -8.94 -37.01 -22.56
C GLU A 34 -8.99 -38.54 -22.65
N TRP A 35 -8.25 -39.23 -21.78
CA TRP A 35 -8.29 -40.69 -21.69
C TRP A 35 -9.68 -41.20 -21.28
N SER A 36 -10.32 -40.59 -20.27
CA SER A 36 -11.66 -41.01 -19.82
C SER A 36 -12.75 -40.70 -20.86
N ALA A 37 -12.62 -39.59 -21.60
CA ALA A 37 -13.49 -39.28 -22.74
C ALA A 37 -13.33 -40.31 -23.86
N LEU A 38 -12.10 -40.68 -24.22
CA LEU A 38 -11.82 -41.71 -25.23
C LEU A 38 -12.38 -43.07 -24.81
N ALA A 39 -12.19 -43.47 -23.54
CA ALA A 39 -12.74 -44.70 -22.99
C ALA A 39 -14.27 -44.74 -23.06
N THR A 40 -14.91 -43.60 -22.77
CA THR A 40 -16.37 -43.46 -22.87
C THR A 40 -16.84 -43.58 -24.31
N LEU A 41 -16.17 -42.93 -25.26
CA LEU A 41 -16.49 -43.00 -26.68
C LEU A 41 -16.31 -44.42 -27.23
N LEU A 42 -15.25 -45.12 -26.83
CA LEU A 42 -15.01 -46.51 -27.23
C LEU A 42 -16.12 -47.43 -26.73
N THR A 43 -16.54 -47.26 -25.48
CA THR A 43 -17.63 -48.03 -24.88
C THR A 43 -18.93 -47.83 -25.66
N TRP A 44 -19.26 -46.56 -25.98
CA TRP A 44 -20.42 -46.25 -26.80
C TRP A 44 -20.35 -46.88 -28.19
N PHE A 45 -19.20 -46.80 -28.88
CA PHE A 45 -19.03 -47.39 -30.21
C PHE A 45 -19.23 -48.92 -30.19
N ALA A 46 -18.67 -49.58 -29.17
CA ALA A 46 -18.79 -51.02 -29.00
C ALA A 46 -20.25 -51.47 -28.77
N GLU A 47 -21.05 -50.66 -28.08
CA GLU A 47 -22.47 -50.90 -27.88
C GLU A 47 -23.29 -50.71 -29.16
N GLN A 48 -22.94 -49.72 -30.00
CA GLN A 48 -23.66 -49.44 -31.25
C GLN A 48 -23.31 -50.43 -32.38
N ALA A 49 -22.09 -50.97 -32.37
CA ALA A 49 -21.57 -51.80 -33.46
C ALA A 49 -20.85 -53.06 -32.94
N PRO A 50 -21.52 -53.94 -32.18
CA PRO A 50 -20.88 -55.04 -31.46
C PRO A 50 -20.16 -56.05 -32.37
N VAL A 51 -20.70 -56.32 -33.56
CA VAL A 51 -20.11 -57.26 -34.54
C VAL A 51 -18.79 -56.74 -35.11
N TYR A 52 -18.69 -55.42 -35.34
CA TYR A 52 -17.46 -54.79 -35.82
C TYR A 52 -16.45 -54.55 -34.69
N PHE A 53 -16.90 -54.64 -33.44
CA PHE A 53 -16.06 -54.47 -32.27
C PHE A 53 -15.33 -55.76 -31.86
N GLN A 54 -15.94 -56.93 -32.05
CA GLN A 54 -15.37 -58.23 -31.68
C GLN A 54 -14.27 -58.72 -32.63
N THR A 55 -13.15 -58.00 -32.66
CA THR A 55 -11.95 -58.38 -33.44
C THR A 55 -10.73 -58.49 -32.53
N PRO A 56 -9.73 -59.33 -32.87
CA PRO A 56 -8.49 -59.43 -32.09
C PRO A 56 -7.77 -58.08 -31.93
N ASP A 57 -7.81 -57.23 -32.97
CA ASP A 57 -7.21 -55.89 -32.93
C ASP A 57 -7.90 -54.98 -31.91
N ASN A 58 -9.24 -55.03 -31.83
CA ASN A 58 -10.00 -54.24 -30.87
C ASN A 58 -9.86 -54.79 -29.45
N GLU A 59 -9.73 -56.11 -29.28
CA GLU A 59 -9.39 -56.72 -27.99
C GLU A 59 -8.04 -56.20 -27.48
N ALA A 60 -7.01 -56.23 -28.33
CA ALA A 60 -5.68 -55.73 -27.99
C ALA A 60 -5.70 -54.23 -27.64
N ARG A 61 -6.43 -53.41 -28.41
CA ARG A 61 -6.61 -51.97 -28.12
C ARG A 61 -7.33 -51.73 -26.79
N LEU A 62 -8.37 -52.51 -26.49
CA LEU A 62 -9.12 -52.40 -25.24
C LEU A 62 -8.24 -52.80 -24.04
N GLN A 63 -7.47 -53.89 -24.15
CA GLN A 63 -6.51 -54.29 -23.14
C GLN A 63 -5.44 -53.20 -22.92
N GLN A 64 -4.92 -52.60 -23.99
CA GLN A 64 -3.97 -51.49 -23.90
C GLN A 64 -4.58 -50.27 -23.20
N MET A 65 -5.81 -49.89 -23.53
CA MET A 65 -6.50 -48.78 -22.86
C MET A 65 -6.71 -49.06 -21.37
N ARG A 66 -7.12 -50.28 -21.00
CA ARG A 66 -7.24 -50.71 -19.60
C ARG A 66 -5.90 -50.62 -18.86
N ALA A 67 -4.80 -51.06 -19.49
CA ALA A 67 -3.46 -50.96 -18.93
C ALA A 67 -3.04 -49.50 -18.68
N ILE A 68 -3.28 -48.61 -19.65
CA ILE A 68 -3.01 -47.16 -19.51
C ILE A 68 -3.81 -46.56 -18.34
N GLY A 69 -5.09 -46.90 -18.22
CA GLY A 69 -5.93 -46.42 -17.12
C GLY A 69 -5.42 -46.83 -15.74
N ARG A 70 -5.01 -48.10 -15.59
CA ARG A 70 -4.42 -48.62 -14.34
C ARG A 70 -3.08 -47.95 -14.04
N GLU A 71 -2.24 -47.76 -15.04
CA GLU A 71 -0.96 -47.05 -14.90
C GLU A 71 -1.18 -45.60 -14.47
N LEU A 72 -2.10 -44.87 -15.09
CA LEU A 72 -2.46 -43.51 -14.69
C LEU A 72 -2.84 -43.43 -13.21
N GLN A 73 -3.74 -44.32 -12.77
CA GLN A 73 -4.19 -44.39 -11.38
C GLN A 73 -3.02 -44.69 -10.43
N THR A 74 -2.17 -45.65 -10.80
CA THR A 74 -1.05 -46.12 -9.96
C THR A 74 0.02 -45.05 -9.84
N VAL A 75 0.45 -44.48 -10.96
CA VAL A 75 1.52 -43.47 -10.99
C VAL A 75 1.07 -42.20 -10.27
N LEU A 76 -0.17 -41.74 -10.47
CA LEU A 76 -0.67 -40.56 -9.75
C LEU A 76 -0.66 -40.78 -8.23
N ALA A 77 -1.15 -41.93 -7.75
CA ALA A 77 -1.12 -42.26 -6.32
C ALA A 77 0.32 -42.32 -5.77
N GLN A 78 1.24 -42.96 -6.50
CA GLN A 78 2.67 -43.01 -6.13
C GLN A 78 3.32 -41.62 -6.07
N GLN A 79 2.95 -40.71 -6.99
CA GLN A 79 3.46 -39.34 -6.95
C GLN A 79 2.99 -38.63 -5.68
N VAL A 80 1.70 -38.68 -5.34
CA VAL A 80 1.16 -38.04 -4.13
C VAL A 80 1.79 -38.59 -2.86
N ASP A 81 1.83 -39.92 -2.73
CA ASP A 81 2.42 -40.61 -1.59
C ASP A 81 3.87 -40.20 -1.38
N CYS A 82 4.64 -40.19 -2.47
CA CYS A 82 6.03 -39.77 -2.42
C CYS A 82 6.18 -38.28 -2.05
N PHE A 83 5.37 -37.38 -2.61
CA PHE A 83 5.43 -35.94 -2.29
C PHE A 83 5.02 -35.63 -0.85
N ALA A 84 3.98 -36.31 -0.34
CA ALA A 84 3.50 -36.16 1.03
C ALA A 84 4.52 -36.64 2.07
N GLY A 85 5.37 -37.59 1.68
CA GLY A 85 6.52 -38.07 2.44
C GLY A 85 6.14 -39.00 3.60
N VAL A 86 7.12 -39.79 4.03
CA VAL A 86 7.02 -40.65 5.21
C VAL A 86 7.66 -39.91 6.40
N GLY A 87 6.84 -39.42 7.33
CA GLY A 87 7.29 -38.60 8.47
C GLY A 87 6.13 -38.23 9.41
N ALA A 88 6.47 -37.68 10.59
CA ALA A 88 5.52 -37.34 11.65
C ALA A 88 4.54 -36.21 11.28
N THR A 89 4.86 -35.40 10.25
CA THR A 89 4.01 -34.32 9.73
C THR A 89 3.69 -34.57 8.26
N ILE A 90 2.43 -34.35 7.86
CA ILE A 90 2.00 -34.45 6.46
C ILE A 90 2.47 -33.21 5.72
N ASN A 91 3.32 -33.39 4.70
CA ASN A 91 3.81 -32.30 3.86
C ASN A 91 3.41 -32.52 2.40
N ASP A 92 2.10 -32.63 2.19
CA ASP A 92 1.48 -32.85 0.88
C ASP A 92 1.69 -31.67 -0.09
N PRO A 93 1.55 -31.88 -1.42
CA PRO A 93 1.73 -30.82 -2.42
C PRO A 93 0.94 -29.54 -2.13
N VAL A 94 -0.32 -29.67 -1.71
CA VAL A 94 -1.21 -28.52 -1.46
C VAL A 94 -0.72 -27.72 -0.27
N SER A 95 -0.36 -28.38 0.83
CA SER A 95 0.21 -27.73 2.01
C SER A 95 1.49 -26.97 1.66
N ARG A 96 2.40 -27.55 0.87
CA ARG A 96 3.63 -26.88 0.42
C ARG A 96 3.35 -25.63 -0.40
N THR A 97 2.41 -25.72 -1.33
CA THR A 97 2.08 -24.59 -2.19
C THR A 97 1.27 -23.51 -1.47
N LEU A 98 0.48 -23.86 -0.44
CA LEU A 98 -0.15 -22.88 0.45
C LEU A 98 0.90 -22.10 1.25
N VAL A 99 2.01 -22.73 1.66
CA VAL A 99 3.16 -22.04 2.27
C VAL A 99 3.80 -21.07 1.27
N ASP A 100 4.09 -21.52 0.04
CA ASP A 100 4.60 -20.63 -1.02
C ASP A 100 3.66 -19.44 -1.28
N TYR A 101 2.34 -19.68 -1.23
CA TYR A 101 1.32 -18.64 -1.39
C TYR A 101 1.34 -17.65 -0.23
N ARG A 102 1.48 -18.13 1.02
CA ARG A 102 1.62 -17.28 2.21
C ARG A 102 2.82 -16.35 2.09
N GLU A 103 3.97 -16.88 1.70
CA GLU A 103 5.20 -16.08 1.52
C GLU A 103 5.00 -14.99 0.45
N ALA A 104 4.41 -15.34 -0.69
CA ALA A 104 4.11 -14.37 -1.74
C ALA A 104 3.10 -13.30 -1.30
N MET A 105 2.13 -13.65 -0.44
CA MET A 105 1.17 -12.69 0.11
C MET A 105 1.82 -11.71 1.09
N VAL A 106 2.74 -12.19 1.93
CA VAL A 106 3.49 -11.34 2.86
C VAL A 106 4.39 -10.37 2.09
N ASP A 107 5.06 -10.83 1.04
CA ASP A 107 5.88 -9.98 0.16
C ASP A 107 5.02 -8.92 -0.56
N LEU A 108 3.85 -9.30 -1.09
CA LEU A 108 2.91 -8.34 -1.67
C LEU A 108 2.48 -7.27 -0.65
N ALA A 109 2.14 -7.66 0.57
CA ALA A 109 1.72 -6.73 1.62
C ALA A 109 2.82 -5.73 1.98
N GLY A 110 4.07 -6.20 2.10
CA GLY A 110 5.23 -5.33 2.32
C GLY A 110 5.38 -4.29 1.19
N ARG A 111 5.30 -4.73 -0.06
CA ARG A 111 5.42 -3.85 -1.24
C ARG A 111 4.28 -2.85 -1.39
N ILE A 112 3.05 -3.25 -1.02
CA ILE A 112 1.92 -2.33 -0.96
C ILE A 112 2.21 -1.21 0.05
N ASN A 113 2.69 -1.57 1.25
CA ASN A 113 3.03 -0.59 2.28
C ASN A 113 4.15 0.36 1.84
N GLU A 114 5.22 -0.17 1.24
CA GLU A 114 6.27 0.67 0.66
C GLU A 114 5.73 1.63 -0.41
N GLN A 115 4.79 1.17 -1.24
CA GLN A 115 4.20 2.01 -2.28
C GLN A 115 3.32 3.12 -1.69
N ILE A 116 2.60 2.84 -0.59
CA ILE A 116 1.86 3.86 0.18
C ILE A 116 2.84 4.91 0.70
N VAL A 117 3.92 4.50 1.37
CA VAL A 117 4.94 5.41 1.92
C VAL A 117 5.57 6.26 0.81
N ARG A 118 5.97 5.63 -0.31
CA ARG A 118 6.52 6.35 -1.48
C ARG A 118 5.54 7.34 -2.08
N ASN A 119 4.26 6.98 -2.17
CA ASN A 119 3.25 7.88 -2.71
C ASN A 119 3.02 9.08 -1.78
N ARG A 120 2.92 8.84 -0.47
CA ARG A 120 2.78 9.88 0.54
C ARG A 120 3.95 10.85 0.56
N ALA A 121 5.19 10.34 0.51
CA ALA A 121 6.39 11.19 0.45
C ALA A 121 6.45 12.11 -0.79
N ARG A 122 5.69 11.80 -1.85
CA ARG A 122 5.61 12.61 -3.07
C ARG A 122 4.52 13.68 -3.00
N ILE A 123 3.42 13.41 -2.30
CA ILE A 123 2.23 14.27 -2.31
C ILE A 123 2.07 15.11 -1.04
N LEU A 124 2.67 14.67 0.08
CA LEU A 124 2.61 15.35 1.37
C LEU A 124 3.91 16.11 1.65
N ALA A 125 3.83 17.07 2.56
CA ALA A 125 5.00 17.79 3.03
C ALA A 125 5.99 16.85 3.77
N PRO A 126 7.29 17.16 3.79
CA PRO A 126 8.27 16.43 4.59
C PRO A 126 7.88 16.44 6.07
N GLY A 127 7.92 15.29 6.74
CA GLY A 127 7.54 15.17 8.15
C GLY A 127 6.02 15.15 8.42
N ALA A 128 5.19 15.12 7.38
CA ALA A 128 3.74 15.00 7.51
C ALA A 128 3.33 13.72 8.28
N ASP A 129 2.37 13.88 9.18
CA ASP A 129 1.76 12.82 9.99
C ASP A 129 0.25 12.65 9.70
N VAL A 130 -0.29 13.39 8.74
CA VAL A 130 -1.71 13.35 8.34
C VAL A 130 -2.20 11.95 7.98
N SER A 131 -3.35 11.62 8.55
CA SER A 131 -4.20 10.50 8.16
C SER A 131 -5.13 10.94 7.04
N LEU A 132 -4.97 10.37 5.84
CA LEU A 132 -5.86 10.62 4.69
C LEU A 132 -7.26 9.99 4.85
N VAL A 133 -7.48 9.19 5.89
CA VAL A 133 -8.75 8.53 6.17
C VAL A 133 -9.59 9.34 7.16
N GLU A 134 -8.93 10.09 8.03
CA GLU A 134 -9.57 10.95 9.02
C GLU A 134 -9.95 12.30 8.42
N GLY A 135 -10.76 13.05 9.16
CA GLY A 135 -11.23 14.37 8.77
C GLY A 135 -10.23 15.48 9.10
N ALA A 136 -10.66 16.71 8.85
CA ALA A 136 -9.95 17.94 9.15
C ALA A 136 -9.68 18.14 10.66
N ASP A 137 -10.47 17.50 11.53
CA ASP A 137 -10.42 17.59 12.98
C ASP A 137 -9.30 16.76 13.63
N GLN A 138 -8.44 16.14 12.81
CA GLN A 138 -7.32 15.36 13.29
C GLN A 138 -6.24 16.25 13.93
N SER A 139 -5.73 15.81 15.07
CA SER A 139 -4.59 16.47 15.73
C SER A 139 -3.29 16.18 15.01
N THR A 140 -2.37 17.15 14.95
CA THR A 140 -1.09 16.97 14.26
C THR A 140 0.11 17.52 15.03
N VAL A 141 1.20 16.76 15.04
CA VAL A 141 2.49 17.19 15.57
C VAL A 141 3.35 17.81 14.45
N TYR A 142 2.83 17.87 13.22
CA TYR A 142 3.49 18.46 12.07
C TYR A 142 3.87 19.90 12.33
N ARG A 143 5.14 20.22 12.13
CA ARG A 143 5.69 21.58 12.20
C ARG A 143 6.64 21.71 11.02
N PRO A 144 6.42 22.66 10.08
CA PRO A 144 7.32 22.83 8.96
C PRO A 144 8.75 23.07 9.44
N ASP A 145 9.66 22.17 9.09
CA ASP A 145 11.08 22.36 9.35
C ASP A 145 11.58 23.58 8.55
N ASP A 146 12.44 24.38 9.17
CA ASP A 146 13.06 25.58 8.57
C ASP A 146 12.09 26.69 8.14
N LEU A 147 10.90 26.80 8.76
CA LEU A 147 10.04 27.97 8.54
C LEU A 147 10.76 29.25 9.00
N LEU A 148 11.08 30.10 8.02
CA LEU A 148 11.73 31.38 8.23
C LEU A 148 10.69 32.50 8.25
N ILE A 149 10.77 33.33 9.29
CA ILE A 149 9.92 34.50 9.42
C ILE A 149 10.52 35.63 8.58
N ARG A 150 9.72 36.14 7.65
CA ARG A 150 10.12 37.14 6.65
C ARG A 150 9.22 38.37 6.72
N PRO A 151 9.56 39.50 6.08
CA PRO A 151 8.65 40.62 6.07
C PRO A 151 7.40 40.24 5.29
N CYS A 152 6.22 40.57 5.82
CA CYS A 152 4.94 40.33 5.17
C CYS A 152 4.87 41.05 3.82
N ASN A 153 5.43 42.26 3.76
CA ASN A 153 5.66 43.03 2.56
C ASN A 153 7.08 43.62 2.61
N ALA A 154 7.96 43.16 1.71
CA ALA A 154 9.35 43.60 1.66
C ALA A 154 9.52 45.11 1.35
N ALA A 155 8.48 45.79 0.86
CA ALA A 155 8.51 47.23 0.62
C ALA A 155 8.19 48.07 1.88
N GLN A 156 7.69 47.45 2.96
CA GLN A 156 7.17 48.15 4.15
C GLN A 156 7.95 47.83 5.43
N VAL A 157 9.28 47.71 5.31
CA VAL A 157 10.15 47.31 6.42
C VAL A 157 11.19 48.38 6.73
N CYS A 158 11.26 48.80 7.98
CA CYS A 158 12.21 49.81 8.41
C CYS A 158 13.64 49.28 8.60
N GLU A 159 14.45 49.22 7.54
CA GLU A 159 15.84 48.72 7.58
C GLU A 159 16.01 47.22 7.86
N MET A 160 14.96 46.47 8.23
CA MET A 160 15.19 45.07 8.55
C MET A 160 15.72 44.30 7.34
N SER A 161 16.90 43.70 7.55
CA SER A 161 17.56 42.82 6.61
C SER A 161 17.57 41.39 7.15
N GLY A 162 16.94 40.49 6.40
CA GLY A 162 17.05 39.05 6.61
C GLY A 162 15.87 38.37 7.32
N PRO A 163 15.88 37.04 7.36
CA PRO A 163 14.85 36.24 8.04
C PRO A 163 15.13 36.08 9.53
N LEU A 164 14.07 35.86 10.32
CA LEU A 164 14.15 35.39 11.70
C LEU A 164 13.82 33.90 11.77
N THR A 165 14.36 33.19 12.76
CA THR A 165 14.03 31.77 12.93
C THR A 165 12.68 31.61 13.64
N SER A 166 11.93 30.57 13.28
CA SER A 166 10.69 30.18 13.97
C SER A 166 10.96 29.07 15.00
N THR A 167 9.99 28.84 15.90
CA THR A 167 9.97 27.70 16.83
C THR A 167 8.76 26.82 16.63
N ARG A 168 8.86 25.57 17.09
CA ARG A 168 7.71 24.66 17.19
C ARG A 168 6.56 25.24 18.03
N ALA A 169 6.88 26.04 19.04
CA ALA A 169 5.89 26.70 19.88
C ALA A 169 5.14 27.80 19.11
N LEU A 170 5.84 28.63 18.33
CA LEU A 170 5.20 29.66 17.48
C LEU A 170 4.30 29.04 16.43
N LEU A 171 4.76 27.95 15.82
CA LEU A 171 3.96 27.17 14.88
C LEU A 171 2.78 26.46 15.55
N GLY A 172 2.85 26.21 16.87
CA GLY A 172 1.74 25.67 17.65
C GLY A 172 0.61 26.67 17.95
N LEU A 173 0.75 27.92 17.52
CA LEU A 173 -0.33 28.92 17.57
C LEU A 173 -1.32 28.76 16.41
N PHE A 174 -0.96 28.03 15.36
CA PHE A 174 -1.90 27.65 14.31
C PHE A 174 -2.84 26.55 14.81
N PRO A 175 -4.15 26.66 14.56
CA PRO A 175 -5.07 25.54 14.74
C PRO A 175 -4.66 24.33 13.88
N ASP A 176 -4.97 23.13 14.35
CA ASP A 176 -4.54 21.88 13.71
C ASP A 176 -5.05 21.77 12.27
N GLU A 177 -6.24 22.29 11.95
CA GLU A 177 -6.82 22.26 10.61
C GLU A 177 -5.90 22.95 9.58
N TYR A 178 -5.28 24.07 9.97
CA TYR A 178 -4.36 24.81 9.10
C TYR A 178 -3.03 24.09 8.90
N LEU A 179 -2.55 23.40 9.94
CA LEU A 179 -1.35 22.56 9.87
C LEU A 179 -1.59 21.31 9.02
N VAL A 180 -2.78 20.69 9.12
CA VAL A 180 -3.23 19.59 8.26
C VAL A 180 -3.37 20.04 6.80
N ALA A 181 -3.87 21.27 6.57
CA ALA A 181 -3.96 21.84 5.25
C ALA A 181 -2.57 22.13 4.61
N ASP A 182 -1.59 22.58 5.39
CA ASP A 182 -0.22 22.78 4.92
C ASP A 182 0.45 21.44 4.55
N GLN A 183 0.40 20.45 5.43
CA GLN A 183 1.04 19.16 5.17
C GLN A 183 0.42 18.35 4.02
N SER A 184 -0.87 18.55 3.75
CA SER A 184 -1.58 17.95 2.61
C SER A 184 -1.45 18.76 1.31
N GLY A 185 -0.82 19.94 1.37
CA GLY A 185 -0.59 20.80 0.22
C GLY A 185 -1.83 21.57 -0.28
N LEU A 186 -2.88 21.71 0.56
CA LEU A 186 -4.04 22.53 0.24
C LEU A 186 -3.70 24.04 0.25
N GLY A 187 -2.86 24.44 1.19
CA GLY A 187 -2.36 25.81 1.30
C GLY A 187 -1.02 25.82 2.00
N LYS A 188 -0.59 27.00 2.45
CA LYS A 188 0.67 27.17 3.17
C LYS A 188 0.53 28.04 4.41
N VAL A 189 1.03 27.56 5.54
CA VAL A 189 1.20 28.40 6.73
C VAL A 189 2.47 29.24 6.61
N GLU A 190 2.41 30.46 7.10
CA GLU A 190 3.56 31.36 7.15
C GLU A 190 3.51 32.24 8.39
N ILE A 191 4.68 32.64 8.88
CA ILE A 191 4.79 33.66 9.91
C ILE A 191 5.60 34.79 9.29
N CYS A 192 5.10 36.02 9.41
CA CYS A 192 5.77 37.19 8.87
C CYS A 192 5.70 38.36 9.84
N TYR A 193 6.53 39.38 9.62
CA TYR A 193 6.50 40.62 10.39
C TYR A 193 6.24 41.84 9.51
N GLU A 194 5.61 42.87 10.06
CA GLU A 194 5.31 44.14 9.38
C GLU A 194 5.18 45.31 10.37
N ASN A 195 4.86 46.51 9.84
CA ASN A 195 4.64 47.73 10.63
C ASN A 195 5.82 48.08 11.56
N MET A 196 7.04 47.80 11.11
CA MET A 196 8.22 48.03 11.93
C MET A 196 8.55 49.53 12.00
N SER A 197 8.59 50.08 13.21
CA SER A 197 8.73 51.52 13.46
C SER A 197 9.43 51.82 14.80
N TRP A 198 9.92 53.04 14.95
CA TRP A 198 10.33 53.57 16.26
C TRP A 198 9.16 54.29 16.93
N GLN A 199 8.79 53.87 18.13
CA GLN A 199 7.71 54.42 18.94
C GLN A 199 8.23 55.11 20.21
N GLN A 200 7.37 55.91 20.86
CA GLN A 200 7.72 56.67 22.06
C GLN A 200 9.00 57.50 21.87
N ARG A 201 9.12 58.13 20.70
CA ARG A 201 10.32 58.81 20.25
C ARG A 201 10.53 60.11 21.02
N ARG A 202 11.79 60.39 21.36
CA ARG A 202 12.25 61.67 21.90
C ARG A 202 13.61 62.05 21.33
N SER A 203 13.88 63.34 21.26
CA SER A 203 15.19 63.87 20.91
C SER A 203 15.88 64.48 22.13
N GLU A 204 17.20 64.37 22.17
CA GLU A 204 18.05 64.98 23.19
C GLU A 204 19.22 65.67 22.51
N GLN A 205 19.46 66.92 22.88
CA GLN A 205 20.59 67.67 22.35
C GLN A 205 21.90 66.99 22.72
N VAL A 206 22.84 66.91 21.77
CA VAL A 206 24.13 66.23 21.99
C VAL A 206 24.97 67.00 23.02
N ARG A 207 24.80 68.31 23.09
CA ARG A 207 25.35 69.21 24.12
C ARG A 207 24.32 70.29 24.41
N ALA A 208 24.25 70.75 25.66
CA ALA A 208 23.33 71.80 26.09
C ALA A 208 23.50 73.13 25.33
N ASP A 209 24.59 73.28 24.58
CA ASP A 209 24.99 74.50 23.91
C ASP A 209 25.02 74.37 22.38
N ASP A 210 24.58 73.23 21.81
CA ASP A 210 24.47 72.98 20.36
C ASP A 210 23.04 72.54 19.98
N THR A 211 22.29 73.46 19.37
CA THR A 211 20.89 73.24 18.99
C THR A 211 20.71 72.64 17.60
N ASN A 212 21.80 72.29 16.91
CA ASN A 212 21.72 71.86 15.51
C ASN A 212 21.70 70.33 15.33
N VAL A 213 22.14 69.58 16.35
CA VAL A 213 22.26 68.12 16.30
C VAL A 213 21.63 67.48 17.54
N ALA A 214 21.03 66.31 17.35
CA ALA A 214 20.37 65.56 18.41
C ALA A 214 20.62 64.06 18.32
N ASN A 215 20.60 63.43 19.48
CA ASN A 215 20.45 62.00 19.65
C ASN A 215 18.96 61.69 19.76
N TYR A 216 18.49 60.74 18.96
CA TYR A 216 17.12 60.29 18.94
C TYR A 216 16.99 58.94 19.63
N TYR A 217 16.05 58.87 20.57
CA TYR A 217 15.76 57.72 21.39
C TYR A 217 14.34 57.25 21.17
N GLY A 218 14.10 55.95 21.24
CA GLY A 218 12.79 55.36 21.06
C GLY A 218 12.78 53.86 21.32
N LYS A 219 11.60 53.26 21.25
CA LYS A 219 11.39 51.82 21.39
C LYS A 219 11.07 51.22 20.02
N LEU A 220 11.66 50.06 19.72
CA LEU A 220 11.36 49.36 18.48
C LEU A 220 10.00 48.69 18.61
N GLU A 221 9.11 48.93 17.66
CA GLU A 221 7.82 48.25 17.55
C GLU A 221 7.71 47.53 16.20
N PHE A 222 7.08 46.36 16.20
CA PHE A 222 6.66 45.66 14.99
C PHE A 222 5.50 44.70 15.30
N GLU A 223 4.81 44.27 14.25
CA GLU A 223 3.76 43.26 14.34
C GLU A 223 4.26 41.94 13.78
N LEU A 224 3.99 40.84 14.49
CA LEU A 224 4.24 39.48 14.05
C LEU A 224 2.89 38.81 13.76
N LYS A 225 2.73 38.26 12.55
CA LYS A 225 1.48 37.67 12.08
C LYS A 225 1.69 36.24 11.59
N GLY A 226 0.81 35.34 12.02
CA GLY A 226 0.64 34.01 11.44
C GLY A 226 -0.43 34.08 10.36
N ARG A 227 -0.12 33.64 9.15
CA ARG A 227 -1.03 33.69 8.00
C ARG A 227 -1.15 32.33 7.34
N TYR A 228 -2.29 32.12 6.70
CA TYR A 228 -2.53 30.98 5.84
C TYR A 228 -2.79 31.47 4.42
N ARG A 229 -1.96 31.01 3.48
CA ARG A 229 -2.08 31.32 2.06
C ARG A 229 -2.67 30.15 1.31
N GLN A 230 -3.75 30.41 0.60
CA GLN A 230 -4.38 29.44 -0.28
C GLN A 230 -4.70 30.12 -1.60
N GLN A 231 -4.03 29.67 -2.67
CA GLN A 231 -4.11 30.30 -3.99
C GLN A 231 -3.83 31.81 -3.90
N ASP A 232 -4.81 32.67 -4.21
CA ASP A 232 -4.70 34.13 -4.17
C ASP A 232 -5.23 34.74 -2.86
N SER A 233 -5.75 33.93 -1.94
CA SER A 233 -6.25 34.38 -0.64
C SER A 233 -5.18 34.25 0.45
N VAL A 234 -5.12 35.26 1.32
CA VAL A 234 -4.26 35.28 2.50
C VAL A 234 -5.14 35.62 3.70
N ASN A 235 -5.23 34.71 4.65
CA ASN A 235 -5.99 34.89 5.88
C ASN A 235 -5.02 35.04 7.05
N GLU A 236 -5.28 36.02 7.93
CA GLU A 236 -4.54 36.18 9.17
C GLU A 236 -5.15 35.25 10.23
N ILE A 237 -4.31 34.42 10.86
CA ILE A 237 -4.73 33.39 11.82
C ILE A 237 -4.46 33.83 13.25
N PHE A 238 -3.32 34.49 13.47
CA PHE A 238 -2.98 35.13 14.73
C PHE A 238 -2.11 36.36 14.46
N GLY A 239 -2.09 37.30 15.41
CA GLY A 239 -1.26 38.50 15.31
C GLY A 239 -0.86 39.03 16.68
N PHE A 240 0.36 39.53 16.79
CA PHE A 240 0.90 40.14 18.01
C PHE A 240 1.67 41.41 17.67
N ARG A 241 1.49 42.45 18.48
CA ARG A 241 2.34 43.63 18.50
C ARG A 241 3.41 43.46 19.56
N PHE A 242 4.66 43.67 19.17
CA PHE A 242 5.80 43.70 20.07
C PHE A 242 6.32 45.14 20.18
N THR A 243 6.58 45.60 21.40
CA THR A 243 7.29 46.86 21.66
C THR A 243 8.49 46.57 22.56
N SER A 244 9.69 46.99 22.16
CA SER A 244 10.92 46.72 22.92
C SER A 244 10.80 47.27 24.35
N PRO A 245 11.23 46.53 25.38
CA PRO A 245 11.08 46.97 26.77
C PRO A 245 11.90 48.22 27.06
N GLN A 246 13.11 48.26 26.50
CA GLN A 246 14.09 49.33 26.67
C GLN A 246 13.97 50.37 25.57
N GLU A 247 14.32 51.59 25.94
CA GLU A 247 14.55 52.69 25.00
C GLU A 247 15.98 52.57 24.44
N HIS A 248 16.13 52.80 23.13
CA HIS A 248 17.39 52.69 22.42
C HIS A 248 17.73 54.01 21.73
N HIS A 249 19.01 54.38 21.77
CA HIS A 249 19.55 55.44 20.91
C HIS A 249 19.62 54.90 19.47
N TYR A 250 18.67 55.27 18.63
CA TYR A 250 18.55 54.69 17.29
C TYR A 250 19.19 55.54 16.19
N LEU A 251 19.17 56.88 16.34
CA LEU A 251 19.67 57.79 15.30
C LEU A 251 20.39 58.99 15.92
N PHE A 252 21.51 59.36 15.30
CA PHE A 252 22.09 60.69 15.45
C PHE A 252 21.80 61.48 14.18
N ALA A 253 21.16 62.65 14.29
CA ALA A 253 20.74 63.44 13.13
C ALA A 253 20.61 64.95 13.47
N ALA A 254 20.16 65.75 12.50
CA ALA A 254 19.85 67.16 12.72
C ALA A 254 18.72 67.28 13.76
N MET A 255 18.77 68.31 14.60
CA MET A 255 17.68 68.62 15.53
C MET A 255 16.51 69.24 14.74
N ASN A 256 15.50 68.44 14.43
CA ASN A 256 14.33 68.82 13.63
C ASN A 256 13.13 67.93 14.00
N ASP A 257 11.95 68.52 14.12
CA ASP A 257 10.70 67.80 14.39
C ASP A 257 10.33 66.84 13.25
N GLU A 258 10.72 67.11 12.01
CA GLU A 258 10.49 66.19 10.88
C GLU A 258 11.23 64.86 11.08
N VAL A 259 12.48 64.92 11.58
CA VAL A 259 13.27 63.73 11.91
C VAL A 259 12.67 63.00 13.11
N LEU A 260 12.16 63.75 14.10
CA LEU A 260 11.49 63.16 15.27
C LEU A 260 10.19 62.44 14.90
N ASN A 261 9.44 63.00 13.96
CA ASN A 261 8.14 62.51 13.50
C ASN A 261 8.24 61.40 12.45
N ASP A 262 9.42 61.17 11.87
CA ASP A 262 9.68 60.04 10.98
C ASP A 262 9.80 58.71 11.76
N GLU A 263 8.84 57.81 11.54
CA GLU A 263 8.77 56.51 12.21
C GLU A 263 9.83 55.53 11.71
N CYS A 264 10.32 55.78 10.50
CA CYS A 264 11.37 55.00 9.87
C CYS A 264 12.41 55.90 9.19
N PRO A 265 13.36 56.45 9.97
CA PRO A 265 14.22 57.53 9.49
C PRO A 265 15.42 57.05 8.65
N MET A 266 15.15 56.17 7.69
CA MET A 266 16.15 55.59 6.80
C MET A 266 16.65 56.57 5.76
N GLU A 267 15.78 57.48 5.29
CA GLU A 267 16.15 58.51 4.32
C GLU A 267 17.08 59.57 4.92
N TRP A 268 17.08 59.70 6.25
CA TRP A 268 17.95 60.63 6.96
C TRP A 268 19.36 60.12 7.07
N ILE A 269 19.62 58.82 7.01
CA ILE A 269 20.95 58.25 7.23
C ILE A 269 21.94 58.70 6.16
N GLY A 270 23.11 59.20 6.59
CA GLY A 270 24.17 59.67 5.69
C GLY A 270 23.97 61.09 5.15
N GLN A 271 22.86 61.76 5.49
CA GLN A 271 22.66 63.17 5.20
C GLN A 271 23.67 64.06 5.95
N ARG A 272 24.06 65.16 5.31
CA ARG A 272 24.99 66.14 5.85
C ARG A 272 24.27 67.17 6.70
N ILE A 273 24.76 67.39 7.91
CA ILE A 273 24.25 68.41 8.83
C ILE A 273 25.32 69.49 8.92
N ILE A 274 25.03 70.67 8.38
CA ILE A 274 25.98 71.79 8.36
C ILE A 274 25.60 72.74 9.49
N THR A 275 26.50 72.94 10.45
CA THR A 275 26.25 73.80 11.61
C THR A 275 27.27 74.95 11.64
N PRO A 276 26.84 76.19 11.95
CA PRO A 276 27.76 77.32 12.06
C PRO A 276 28.61 77.21 13.33
N LEU A 277 29.89 77.59 13.24
CA LEU A 277 30.77 77.65 14.41
C LEU A 277 30.45 78.89 15.28
N LYS A 278 30.52 78.73 16.61
CA LYS A 278 30.15 79.76 17.61
C LYS A 278 30.93 81.07 17.58
N ARG A 279 32.10 81.12 16.94
CA ARG A 279 32.95 82.31 16.86
C ARG A 279 33.47 82.44 15.45
N ASP A 280 33.26 83.60 14.84
CA ASP A 280 33.87 83.96 13.57
C ASP A 280 35.37 84.12 13.75
N ARG A 281 36.11 83.03 13.46
CA ARG A 281 37.56 83.05 13.45
C ARG A 281 37.96 83.41 12.02
N GLY A 282 38.01 84.71 11.72
CA GLY A 282 38.27 85.25 10.38
C GLY A 282 39.58 84.76 9.73
N GLY A 283 39.60 83.53 9.20
CA GLY A 283 40.74 82.97 8.50
C GLY A 283 40.51 81.56 7.95
N VAL A 284 40.82 81.39 6.65
CA VAL A 284 41.22 80.22 5.81
C VAL A 284 40.47 78.87 5.94
N VAL A 285 39.84 78.54 7.06
CA VAL A 285 39.10 77.29 7.29
C VAL A 285 37.59 77.57 7.24
N PRO A 286 36.75 76.70 6.65
CA PRO A 286 35.30 76.91 6.66
C PRO A 286 34.77 77.11 8.09
N ASN A 287 34.00 78.18 8.32
CA ASN A 287 33.43 78.52 9.63
C ASN A 287 32.21 77.63 9.99
N ARG A 288 32.29 76.33 9.69
CA ARG A 288 31.20 75.36 9.84
C ARG A 288 31.72 74.01 10.32
N LEU A 289 30.93 73.34 11.16
CA LEU A 289 31.08 71.91 11.42
C LEU A 289 30.14 71.17 10.48
N THR A 290 30.58 70.02 9.97
CA THR A 290 29.75 69.14 9.17
C THR A 290 29.67 67.80 9.87
N TYR A 291 28.47 67.43 10.28
CA TYR A 291 28.18 66.11 10.79
C TYR A 291 27.53 65.27 9.69
N LEU A 292 27.58 63.96 9.87
CA LEU A 292 26.79 63.02 9.09
C LEU A 292 25.80 62.36 10.04
N SER A 293 24.52 62.37 9.67
CA SER A 293 23.53 61.57 10.35
C SER A 293 23.92 60.09 10.24
N ALA A 294 23.79 59.37 11.34
CA ALA A 294 24.27 58.01 11.44
C ALA A 294 23.32 57.17 12.30
N PRO A 295 22.98 55.95 11.86
CA PRO A 295 22.24 55.02 12.69
C PRO A 295 23.14 54.61 13.85
N ARG A 296 22.57 54.62 15.05
CA ARG A 296 23.22 54.16 16.27
C ARG A 296 22.78 52.75 16.62
N MET A 297 21.54 52.42 16.28
CA MET A 297 21.01 51.07 16.40
C MET A 297 20.15 50.76 15.18
N LEU A 298 20.40 49.59 14.60
CA LEU A 298 19.68 49.07 13.43
C LEU A 298 18.66 48.03 13.91
N PRO A 299 17.37 48.12 13.51
CA PRO A 299 16.36 47.13 13.88
C PRO A 299 16.78 45.69 13.58
N SER A 300 17.40 45.45 12.42
CA SER A 300 17.96 44.15 12.04
C SER A 300 18.97 43.59 13.05
N ARG A 301 19.89 44.43 13.53
CA ARG A 301 20.89 44.06 14.55
C ARG A 301 20.27 43.86 15.93
N LEU A 302 19.29 44.69 16.28
CA LEU A 302 18.62 44.60 17.56
C LEU A 302 17.79 43.32 17.66
N LEU A 303 17.04 43.00 16.60
CA LEU A 303 16.29 41.76 16.48
C LEU A 303 17.23 40.55 16.47
N SER A 304 18.20 40.48 15.55
CA SER A 304 19.12 39.34 15.49
C SER A 304 19.90 39.10 16.80
N GLY A 305 20.19 40.15 17.56
CA GLY A 305 20.85 40.04 18.87
C GLY A 305 19.95 39.56 20.01
N ASN A 306 18.63 39.75 19.92
CA ASN A 306 17.67 39.43 20.99
C ASN A 306 16.63 38.36 20.63
N TRP A 307 16.50 37.99 19.36
CA TRP A 307 15.44 37.10 18.88
C TRP A 307 15.63 35.68 19.42
N ASP A 308 16.76 35.06 19.08
CA ASP A 308 17.11 33.69 19.47
C ASP A 308 18.20 33.62 20.55
N ARG A 309 18.74 34.78 20.93
CA ARG A 309 19.82 34.93 21.90
C ARG A 309 19.51 36.14 22.76
N GLY A 310 20.29 36.37 23.81
CA GLY A 310 20.10 37.56 24.66
C GLY A 310 18.81 37.46 25.46
N ALA A 311 17.83 38.31 25.15
CA ALA A 311 16.53 38.35 25.84
C ALA A 311 15.50 37.33 25.32
N GLU A 312 15.80 36.63 24.23
CA GLU A 312 14.97 35.57 23.63
C GLU A 312 13.53 36.05 23.31
N TRP A 313 13.41 37.19 22.63
CA TRP A 313 12.14 37.83 22.26
C TRP A 313 11.19 36.91 21.49
N ARG A 314 11.71 35.90 20.80
CA ARG A 314 10.90 34.90 20.11
C ARG A 314 9.95 34.15 21.07
N ASP A 315 10.38 33.87 22.29
CA ASP A 315 9.60 33.09 23.27
C ASP A 315 8.54 33.94 23.98
N TRP A 316 8.61 35.26 23.84
CA TRP A 316 7.67 36.21 24.42
C TRP A 316 6.31 36.13 23.75
N PHE A 317 6.28 35.81 22.45
CA PHE A 317 5.06 35.54 21.69
C PHE A 317 4.32 34.27 22.16
N ILE A 318 5.01 33.36 22.84
CA ILE A 318 4.42 32.14 23.41
C ILE A 318 3.90 32.38 24.82
N THR A 319 4.67 33.11 25.62
CA THR A 319 4.35 33.39 27.02
C THR A 319 3.37 34.55 27.19
N GLY A 320 3.18 35.37 26.15
CA GLY A 320 2.38 36.60 26.20
C GLY A 320 3.07 37.74 26.96
N ILE A 321 4.33 37.58 27.36
CA ILE A 321 5.05 38.59 28.16
C ILE A 321 5.61 39.65 27.21
N GLY A 322 5.20 40.91 27.37
CA GLY A 322 5.77 42.02 26.57
C GLY A 322 5.28 42.07 25.11
N VAL A 323 4.24 41.31 24.78
CA VAL A 323 3.52 41.37 23.50
C VAL A 323 2.04 41.65 23.74
N GLN A 324 1.38 42.29 22.79
CA GLN A 324 -0.07 42.54 22.82
C GLN A 324 -0.73 41.78 21.66
N PRO A 325 -1.77 40.95 21.89
CA PRO A 325 -2.50 40.32 20.80
C PRO A 325 -3.19 41.39 19.94
N LEU A 326 -3.14 41.21 18.62
CA LEU A 326 -3.86 42.06 17.67
C LEU A 326 -5.32 41.62 17.60
N ASP A 327 -6.22 42.58 17.42
CA ASP A 327 -7.61 42.31 17.06
C ASP A 327 -7.66 41.97 15.58
N ILE A 328 -7.82 40.68 15.27
CA ILE A 328 -7.89 40.16 13.90
C ILE A 328 -9.24 39.51 13.67
N ASP A 329 -9.72 39.57 12.43
CA ASP A 329 -10.94 38.87 12.04
C ASP A 329 -10.82 37.36 12.31
N PRO A 330 -11.91 36.70 12.72
CA PRO A 330 -11.89 35.27 12.96
C PRO A 330 -11.50 34.53 11.68
N ALA A 331 -10.55 33.61 11.81
CA ALA A 331 -10.06 32.82 10.70
C ALA A 331 -11.21 32.03 10.03
N PRO A 332 -11.23 31.91 8.70
CA PRO A 332 -12.30 31.20 8.00
C PRO A 332 -12.34 29.71 8.40
N ASP A 333 -13.53 29.13 8.38
CA ASP A 333 -13.67 27.67 8.53
C ASP A 333 -13.26 26.98 7.22
N ILE A 334 -12.14 26.25 7.26
CA ILE A 334 -11.60 25.48 6.13
C ILE A 334 -11.93 23.98 6.21
N SER A 335 -12.60 23.50 7.26
CA SER A 335 -12.78 22.07 7.51
C SER A 335 -13.54 21.38 6.37
N GLY A 336 -14.55 22.04 5.80
CA GLY A 336 -15.32 21.52 4.67
C GLY A 336 -14.48 21.27 3.42
N GLU A 337 -13.62 22.22 3.05
CA GLU A 337 -12.73 22.10 1.91
C GLU A 337 -11.59 21.11 2.18
N LEU A 338 -11.00 21.16 3.37
CA LEU A 338 -9.94 20.25 3.78
C LEU A 338 -10.39 18.79 3.76
N ASN A 339 -11.59 18.49 4.26
CA ASN A 339 -12.17 17.15 4.18
C ASN A 339 -12.29 16.64 2.74
N GLN A 340 -12.73 17.51 1.81
CA GLN A 340 -12.82 17.15 0.39
C GLN A 340 -11.44 16.90 -0.22
N HIS A 341 -10.46 17.75 0.11
CA HIS A 341 -9.08 17.60 -0.34
C HIS A 341 -8.44 16.31 0.15
N LEU A 342 -8.53 16.01 1.45
CA LEU A 342 -8.03 14.76 2.04
C LEU A 342 -8.68 13.52 1.40
N GLN A 343 -10.00 13.56 1.19
CA GLN A 343 -10.71 12.48 0.51
C GLN A 343 -10.27 12.32 -0.96
N ALA A 344 -9.98 13.42 -1.66
CA ALA A 344 -9.46 13.38 -3.02
C ALA A 344 -8.05 12.76 -3.07
N LEU A 345 -7.16 13.15 -2.15
CA LEU A 345 -5.82 12.57 -2.00
C LEU A 345 -5.91 11.06 -1.68
N TYR A 346 -6.79 10.67 -0.75
CA TYR A 346 -7.03 9.27 -0.42
C TYR A 346 -7.46 8.48 -1.65
N ARG A 347 -8.49 8.94 -2.38
CA ARG A 347 -8.97 8.26 -3.59
C ARG A 347 -7.90 8.16 -4.67
N ALA A 348 -7.10 9.22 -4.84
CA ALA A 348 -5.98 9.22 -5.79
C ALA A 348 -4.90 8.20 -5.39
N GLU A 349 -4.55 8.10 -4.10
CA GLU A 349 -3.64 7.08 -3.57
C GLU A 349 -4.16 5.66 -3.84
N GLN A 350 -5.42 5.39 -3.47
CA GLN A 350 -6.06 4.09 -3.70
C GLN A 350 -6.04 3.71 -5.19
N ALA A 351 -6.43 4.65 -6.07
CA ALA A 351 -6.46 4.43 -7.51
C ALA A 351 -5.06 4.16 -8.09
N ALA A 352 -4.04 4.88 -7.65
CA ALA A 352 -2.66 4.70 -8.11
C ALA A 352 -2.08 3.33 -7.70
N ILE A 353 -2.36 2.87 -6.48
CA ILE A 353 -1.89 1.56 -6.02
C ILE A 353 -2.64 0.43 -6.72
N TYR A 354 -3.97 0.53 -6.84
CA TYR A 354 -4.75 -0.46 -7.61
C TYR A 354 -4.34 -0.52 -9.08
N ALA A 355 -4.05 0.63 -9.70
CA ALA A 355 -3.51 0.65 -11.06
C ALA A 355 -2.18 -0.11 -11.14
N SER A 356 -1.30 0.04 -10.14
CA SER A 356 0.00 -0.63 -10.08
C SER A 356 -0.13 -2.15 -9.85
N LEU A 357 -1.10 -2.58 -9.05
CA LEU A 357 -1.41 -4.00 -8.81
C LEU A 357 -1.98 -4.70 -10.05
N LEU A 358 -2.80 -4.00 -10.82
CA LEU A 358 -3.57 -4.55 -11.94
C LEU A 358 -2.94 -4.31 -13.32
N GLN A 359 -1.77 -3.66 -13.36
CA GLN A 359 -1.01 -3.49 -14.60
C GLN A 359 -0.59 -4.85 -15.18
N PRO A 360 -0.55 -4.99 -16.51
CA PRO A 360 0.06 -6.16 -17.12
C PRO A 360 1.57 -6.17 -16.79
N PRO A 361 2.14 -7.33 -16.42
CA PRO A 361 3.57 -7.42 -16.15
C PRO A 361 4.37 -7.08 -17.41
N VAL A 362 5.29 -6.11 -17.30
CA VAL A 362 6.14 -5.68 -18.42
C VAL A 362 7.22 -6.74 -18.66
N ARG A 363 7.28 -7.28 -19.88
CA ARG A 363 8.34 -8.23 -20.26
C ARG A 363 9.65 -7.47 -20.52
N GLY A 364 10.73 -7.87 -19.83
CA GLY A 364 12.10 -7.41 -20.14
C GLY A 364 12.69 -6.33 -19.24
N VAL A 365 12.07 -6.01 -18.10
CA VAL A 365 12.67 -5.10 -17.09
C VAL A 365 13.53 -5.89 -16.11
N THR A 366 14.68 -5.33 -15.74
CA THR A 366 15.68 -5.91 -14.83
C THR A 366 15.09 -6.28 -13.46
N PRO A 367 15.52 -7.38 -12.79
CA PRO A 367 14.90 -7.92 -11.57
C PRO A 367 15.04 -7.06 -10.31
N LEU A 368 15.64 -5.87 -10.39
CA LEU A 368 16.06 -5.11 -9.22
C LEU A 368 14.91 -4.38 -8.50
N LEU A 369 13.72 -4.31 -9.11
CA LEU A 369 12.50 -3.82 -8.49
C LEU A 369 11.30 -4.60 -9.05
N GLU A 370 11.03 -5.81 -8.53
CA GLU A 370 9.80 -6.54 -8.88
C GLU A 370 8.58 -5.66 -8.58
N SER A 371 7.80 -5.40 -9.63
CA SER A 371 6.64 -4.51 -9.59
C SER A 371 5.46 -5.14 -8.83
N LEU A 372 4.52 -4.32 -8.34
CA LEU A 372 3.27 -4.81 -7.73
C LEU A 372 2.45 -5.72 -8.68
N ALA A 373 2.52 -5.45 -9.98
CA ALA A 373 1.92 -6.29 -11.03
C ALA A 373 2.55 -7.67 -11.11
N GLU A 374 3.88 -7.76 -11.01
CA GLU A 374 4.61 -9.04 -11.05
C GLU A 374 4.26 -9.91 -9.84
N GLN A 375 4.14 -9.30 -8.67
CA GLN A 375 3.74 -9.98 -7.44
C GLN A 375 2.30 -10.50 -7.52
N THR A 376 1.40 -9.70 -8.08
CA THR A 376 0.02 -10.12 -8.35
C THR A 376 -0.03 -11.29 -9.34
N SER A 377 0.82 -11.27 -10.38
CA SER A 377 0.98 -12.36 -11.34
C SER A 377 1.52 -13.64 -10.68
N ARG A 378 2.49 -13.49 -9.76
CA ARG A 378 3.04 -14.59 -8.96
C ARG A 378 1.97 -15.25 -8.09
N LEU A 379 1.17 -14.48 -7.37
CA LEU A 379 0.04 -15.01 -6.58
C LEU A 379 -0.98 -15.73 -7.44
N THR A 380 -1.34 -15.15 -8.59
CA THR A 380 -2.26 -15.76 -9.55
C THR A 380 -1.71 -17.11 -10.06
N THR A 381 -0.40 -17.18 -10.30
CA THR A 381 0.29 -18.39 -10.73
C THR A 381 0.26 -19.45 -9.62
N ILE A 382 0.62 -19.09 -8.38
CA ILE A 382 0.61 -20.01 -7.24
C ILE A 382 -0.81 -20.53 -6.96
N LYS A 383 -1.83 -19.67 -6.97
CA LYS A 383 -3.23 -20.10 -6.84
C LYS A 383 -3.64 -21.07 -7.95
N SER A 384 -3.20 -20.83 -9.18
CA SER A 384 -3.45 -21.74 -10.30
C SER A 384 -2.78 -23.11 -10.11
N LEU A 385 -1.59 -23.14 -9.50
CA LEU A 385 -0.90 -24.38 -9.14
C LEU A 385 -1.64 -25.15 -8.04
N ILE A 386 -2.11 -24.46 -6.99
CA ILE A 386 -2.96 -25.06 -5.94
C ILE A 386 -4.19 -25.71 -6.58
N ARG A 387 -4.89 -24.98 -7.46
CA ARG A 387 -6.03 -25.51 -8.21
C ARG A 387 -5.67 -26.74 -9.06
N GLN A 388 -4.51 -26.72 -9.72
CA GLN A 388 -4.05 -27.88 -10.50
C GLN A 388 -3.80 -29.10 -9.61
N GLN A 389 -3.19 -28.91 -8.44
CA GLN A 389 -2.93 -30.01 -7.50
C GLN A 389 -4.24 -30.60 -6.96
N PHE A 390 -5.22 -29.77 -6.60
CA PHE A 390 -6.54 -30.27 -6.22
C PHE A 390 -7.18 -31.12 -7.34
N ILE A 391 -7.10 -30.66 -8.59
CA ILE A 391 -7.70 -31.39 -9.72
C ILE A 391 -6.96 -32.69 -10.04
N LEU A 392 -5.64 -32.70 -9.93
CA LEU A 392 -4.80 -33.85 -10.28
C LEU A 392 -4.77 -34.92 -9.17
N PHE A 393 -4.69 -34.49 -7.92
CA PHE A 393 -4.38 -35.38 -6.79
C PHE A 393 -5.53 -35.50 -5.78
N TYR A 394 -6.41 -34.51 -5.70
CA TYR A 394 -7.50 -34.47 -4.71
C TYR A 394 -8.89 -34.17 -5.32
N PRO A 395 -9.27 -34.76 -6.46
CA PRO A 395 -10.53 -34.44 -7.13
C PRO A 395 -11.79 -34.77 -6.30
N GLN A 396 -11.77 -35.80 -5.45
CA GLN A 396 -12.92 -36.11 -4.58
C GLN A 396 -13.10 -35.05 -3.50
N VAL A 397 -12.02 -34.66 -2.82
CA VAL A 397 -12.03 -33.55 -1.85
C VAL A 397 -12.58 -32.28 -2.48
N LEU A 398 -12.17 -32.00 -3.71
CA LEU A 398 -12.68 -30.82 -4.41
C LEU A 398 -14.19 -30.92 -4.70
N ASN A 399 -14.75 -32.09 -4.91
CA ASN A 399 -16.21 -32.23 -5.10
C ASN A 399 -16.99 -32.14 -3.78
N GLU A 400 -16.38 -32.58 -2.67
CA GLU A 400 -17.04 -32.72 -1.37
C GLU A 400 -16.91 -31.48 -0.48
N SER A 401 -15.91 -30.61 -0.71
CA SER A 401 -15.70 -29.39 0.08
C SER A 401 -16.02 -28.10 -0.68
N ASP A 402 -17.11 -27.45 -0.28
CA ASP A 402 -17.52 -26.14 -0.80
C ASP A 402 -16.50 -25.06 -0.46
N GLU A 403 -15.91 -25.12 0.73
CA GLU A 403 -14.88 -24.19 1.19
C GLU A 403 -13.65 -24.23 0.28
N LEU A 404 -13.13 -25.43 -0.04
CA LEU A 404 -11.96 -25.58 -0.90
C LEU A 404 -12.27 -25.20 -2.36
N ARG A 405 -13.47 -25.50 -2.86
CA ARG A 405 -13.93 -25.01 -4.17
C ARG A 405 -14.00 -23.48 -4.21
N SER A 406 -14.58 -22.89 -3.17
CA SER A 406 -14.70 -21.44 -3.04
C SER A 406 -13.34 -20.77 -2.96
N ALA A 407 -12.37 -21.37 -2.24
CA ALA A 407 -11.00 -20.90 -2.14
C ALA A 407 -10.28 -20.79 -3.50
N ILE A 408 -10.51 -21.73 -4.42
CA ILE A 408 -9.80 -21.74 -5.71
C ILE A 408 -10.55 -21.07 -6.86
N ALA A 409 -11.88 -20.99 -6.81
CA ALA A 409 -12.69 -20.50 -7.93
C ALA A 409 -13.87 -19.58 -7.55
N GLY A 410 -14.18 -19.43 -6.26
CA GLY A 410 -15.35 -18.69 -5.77
C GLY A 410 -15.08 -17.25 -5.33
N LYS A 411 -16.13 -16.58 -4.85
CA LYS A 411 -16.05 -15.23 -4.24
C LYS A 411 -15.27 -15.23 -2.91
N GLY A 412 -15.22 -16.36 -2.21
CA GLY A 412 -14.38 -16.62 -1.05
C GLY A 412 -12.92 -16.93 -1.38
N GLY A 413 -12.53 -16.80 -2.66
CA GLY A 413 -11.25 -17.27 -3.16
C GLY A 413 -10.03 -16.62 -2.53
N LEU A 414 -8.91 -17.35 -2.60
CA LEU A 414 -7.56 -16.80 -2.43
C LEU A 414 -7.36 -15.60 -3.37
N VAL A 415 -6.65 -14.58 -2.91
CA VAL A 415 -6.39 -13.34 -3.65
C VAL A 415 -5.57 -13.62 -4.92
N ASP A 416 -6.05 -13.07 -6.04
CA ASP A 416 -5.42 -13.06 -7.35
C ASP A 416 -5.78 -11.76 -8.08
N GLY A 417 -5.29 -11.57 -9.31
CA GLY A 417 -5.58 -10.36 -10.08
C GLY A 417 -7.08 -10.15 -10.36
N VAL A 418 -7.87 -11.22 -10.48
CA VAL A 418 -9.33 -11.12 -10.71
C VAL A 418 -10.03 -10.64 -9.44
N LEU A 419 -9.66 -11.18 -8.28
CA LEU A 419 -10.23 -10.75 -7.00
C LEU A 419 -9.82 -9.32 -6.65
N LEU A 420 -8.56 -8.93 -6.92
CA LEU A 420 -8.11 -7.54 -6.77
C LEU A 420 -8.86 -6.57 -7.68
N SER A 421 -9.21 -7.01 -8.90
CA SER A 421 -10.05 -6.20 -9.81
C SER A 421 -11.46 -5.98 -9.23
N ARG A 422 -12.01 -6.99 -8.55
CA ARG A 422 -13.29 -6.86 -7.84
C ARG A 422 -13.17 -5.98 -6.61
N PHE A 423 -12.12 -6.14 -5.80
CA PHE A 423 -11.83 -5.27 -4.66
C PHE A 423 -11.76 -3.80 -5.07
N ARG A 424 -11.12 -3.50 -6.20
CA ARG A 424 -11.13 -2.16 -6.79
C ARG A 424 -12.55 -1.68 -7.12
N ALA A 425 -13.35 -2.51 -7.79
CA ALA A 425 -14.72 -2.17 -8.17
C ALA A 425 -15.64 -1.95 -6.96
N ASP A 426 -15.39 -2.70 -5.88
CA ASP A 426 -16.14 -2.64 -4.62
C ASP A 426 -15.58 -1.57 -3.65
N ASN A 427 -14.61 -0.75 -4.08
CA ASN A 427 -13.92 0.27 -3.27
C ASN A 427 -13.32 -0.26 -1.96
N VAL A 428 -12.81 -1.49 -1.97
CA VAL A 428 -12.10 -2.07 -0.82
C VAL A 428 -10.81 -1.28 -0.58
N PRO A 429 -10.54 -0.80 0.64
CA PRO A 429 -9.30 -0.11 0.97
C PRO A 429 -8.08 -1.01 0.75
N VAL A 430 -7.05 -0.48 0.07
CA VAL A 430 -5.79 -1.18 -0.21
C VAL A 430 -5.13 -1.71 1.06
N GLN A 431 -5.20 -0.95 2.16
CA GLN A 431 -4.66 -1.34 3.46
C GLN A 431 -5.32 -2.61 4.03
N SER A 432 -6.58 -2.88 3.68
CA SER A 432 -7.32 -4.05 4.15
C SER A 432 -7.01 -5.33 3.37
N ILE A 433 -6.40 -5.23 2.18
CA ILE A 433 -6.16 -6.37 1.28
C ILE A 433 -5.35 -7.48 1.98
N SER A 434 -4.30 -7.10 2.72
CA SER A 434 -3.42 -8.06 3.40
C SER A 434 -4.18 -8.89 4.44
N GLN A 435 -4.92 -8.23 5.32
CA GLN A 435 -5.73 -8.91 6.34
C GLN A 435 -6.78 -9.82 5.69
N MET A 436 -7.55 -9.30 4.73
CA MET A 436 -8.56 -10.09 4.02
C MET A 436 -7.96 -11.31 3.32
N ALA A 437 -6.74 -11.18 2.76
CA ALA A 437 -6.04 -12.27 2.11
C ALA A 437 -5.59 -13.35 3.09
N LEU A 438 -5.03 -12.96 4.23
CA LEU A 438 -4.59 -13.87 5.28
C LEU A 438 -5.78 -14.64 5.88
N GLU A 439 -6.89 -13.98 6.18
CA GLU A 439 -8.10 -14.63 6.67
C GLU A 439 -8.68 -15.65 5.67
N ARG A 440 -8.56 -15.38 4.37
CA ARG A 440 -8.96 -16.34 3.31
C ARG A 440 -8.00 -17.51 3.24
N LEU A 441 -6.71 -17.26 3.35
CA LEU A 441 -5.68 -18.29 3.37
C LEU A 441 -5.84 -19.21 4.58
N GLU A 442 -6.02 -18.67 5.77
CA GLU A 442 -6.20 -19.44 7.01
C GLU A 442 -7.45 -20.32 6.95
N ARG A 443 -8.56 -19.81 6.43
CA ARG A 443 -9.77 -20.64 6.18
C ARG A 443 -9.48 -21.78 5.21
N THR A 444 -8.70 -21.52 4.16
CA THR A 444 -8.32 -22.54 3.17
C THR A 444 -7.41 -23.60 3.80
N GLU A 445 -6.42 -23.19 4.58
CA GLU A 445 -5.51 -24.08 5.30
C GLU A 445 -6.27 -24.93 6.34
N MET A 446 -7.22 -24.35 7.08
CA MET A 446 -8.06 -25.08 8.02
C MET A 446 -8.94 -26.11 7.30
N ALA A 447 -9.62 -25.72 6.22
CA ALA A 447 -10.44 -26.64 5.42
C ALA A 447 -9.62 -27.79 4.82
N TRP A 448 -8.37 -27.51 4.44
CA TRP A 448 -7.46 -28.55 3.95
C TRP A 448 -6.96 -29.48 5.07
N ARG A 449 -6.59 -28.93 6.23
CA ARG A 449 -6.12 -29.73 7.38
C ARG A 449 -7.24 -30.58 8.00
N ALA A 450 -8.50 -30.18 7.84
CA ALA A 450 -9.65 -30.95 8.28
C ALA A 450 -9.87 -32.24 7.46
N GLN A 451 -9.24 -32.37 6.29
CA GLN A 451 -9.32 -33.60 5.50
C GLN A 451 -8.57 -34.73 6.18
N ALA A 452 -9.08 -35.95 6.05
CA ALA A 452 -8.46 -37.13 6.65
C ALA A 452 -7.01 -37.30 6.18
N ASP A 453 -6.12 -37.58 7.13
CA ASP A 453 -4.69 -37.76 6.89
C ASP A 453 -4.38 -38.79 5.79
N MET A 454 -5.17 -39.87 5.73
CA MET A 454 -5.07 -40.88 4.66
C MET A 454 -5.28 -40.23 3.29
N ILE A 455 -6.38 -39.47 3.11
CA ILE A 455 -6.71 -38.81 1.83
C ILE A 455 -5.62 -37.84 1.43
N ARG A 456 -5.08 -37.07 2.39
CA ARG A 456 -4.02 -36.09 2.13
C ARG A 456 -2.70 -36.76 1.70
N ARG A 457 -2.41 -37.97 2.21
CA ARG A 457 -1.21 -38.76 1.87
C ARG A 457 -1.36 -39.56 0.57
N SER A 458 -2.49 -40.19 0.33
CA SER A 458 -2.69 -41.09 -0.83
C SER A 458 -3.28 -40.38 -2.04
N GLY A 459 -3.86 -39.21 -1.86
CA GLY A 459 -4.70 -38.57 -2.87
C GLY A 459 -6.03 -39.28 -3.07
N SER A 460 -6.74 -38.86 -4.11
CA SER A 460 -7.99 -39.45 -4.57
C SER A 460 -8.00 -39.56 -6.09
N ILE A 461 -8.82 -40.46 -6.61
CA ILE A 461 -8.94 -40.71 -8.05
C ILE A 461 -10.10 -39.90 -8.59
N ALA A 462 -9.90 -39.28 -9.76
CA ALA A 462 -10.98 -38.57 -10.44
C ALA A 462 -12.12 -39.55 -10.75
N GLY A 463 -13.35 -39.20 -10.38
CA GLY A 463 -14.52 -40.06 -10.61
C GLY A 463 -14.68 -40.45 -12.08
N SER A 464 -14.36 -39.55 -13.01
CA SER A 464 -14.36 -39.85 -14.45
C SER A 464 -13.34 -40.93 -14.85
N LEU A 465 -12.15 -40.95 -14.23
CA LEU A 465 -11.13 -41.95 -14.47
C LEU A 465 -11.59 -43.32 -13.94
N ALA A 466 -12.07 -43.35 -12.69
CA ALA A 466 -12.56 -44.58 -12.06
C ALA A 466 -13.75 -45.18 -12.85
N HIS A 467 -14.71 -44.34 -13.24
CA HIS A 467 -15.87 -44.77 -14.03
C HIS A 467 -15.49 -45.30 -15.41
N ALA A 468 -14.56 -44.62 -16.09
CA ALA A 468 -14.05 -45.08 -17.38
C ALA A 468 -13.32 -46.43 -17.28
N ILE A 469 -12.48 -46.64 -16.26
CA ILE A 469 -11.82 -47.94 -16.03
C ILE A 469 -12.86 -49.04 -15.80
N MET A 470 -13.89 -48.77 -14.98
CA MET A 470 -14.97 -49.71 -14.71
C MET A 470 -15.70 -50.11 -16.00
N ARG A 471 -16.09 -49.12 -16.82
CA ARG A 471 -16.74 -49.37 -18.13
C ARG A 471 -15.88 -50.20 -19.08
N LEU A 472 -14.58 -49.92 -19.17
CA LEU A 472 -13.69 -50.71 -20.02
C LEU A 472 -13.53 -52.15 -19.50
N ASN A 473 -13.57 -52.38 -18.19
CA ASN A 473 -13.54 -53.73 -17.61
C ASN A 473 -14.84 -54.49 -17.93
N GLU A 474 -15.99 -53.84 -17.77
CA GLU A 474 -17.29 -54.42 -18.11
C GLU A 474 -17.36 -54.75 -19.61
N LEU A 475 -16.96 -53.81 -20.46
CA LEU A 475 -16.90 -54.01 -21.90
C LEU A 475 -16.02 -55.21 -22.29
N TYR A 476 -14.85 -55.33 -21.67
CA TYR A 476 -13.97 -56.48 -21.88
C TYR A 476 -14.64 -57.79 -21.44
N SER A 477 -15.28 -57.80 -20.26
CA SER A 477 -15.96 -58.99 -19.75
C SER A 477 -17.13 -59.43 -20.66
N ARG A 478 -17.82 -58.46 -21.27
CA ARG A 478 -18.98 -58.73 -22.12
C ARG A 478 -18.60 -59.27 -23.50
N PHE A 479 -17.54 -58.76 -24.10
CA PHE A 479 -17.20 -59.06 -25.49
C PHE A 479 -16.01 -60.02 -25.67
N PHE A 480 -15.15 -60.17 -24.65
CA PHE A 480 -13.88 -60.89 -24.80
C PHE A 480 -13.53 -61.83 -23.64
N ALA A 481 -14.28 -61.83 -22.52
CA ALA A 481 -14.04 -62.84 -21.49
C ALA A 481 -14.58 -64.20 -21.94
N ALA A 482 -13.85 -65.27 -21.60
CA ALA A 482 -14.29 -66.63 -21.84
C ALA A 482 -15.63 -66.89 -21.13
N PRO A 483 -16.58 -67.63 -21.75
CA PRO A 483 -17.77 -68.08 -21.05
C PRO A 483 -17.37 -68.87 -19.80
N PRO A 484 -18.10 -68.75 -18.69
CA PRO A 484 -17.86 -69.63 -17.55
C PRO A 484 -17.92 -71.09 -18.03
N PRO A 485 -17.05 -71.98 -17.51
CA PRO A 485 -17.09 -73.39 -17.89
C PRO A 485 -18.51 -73.90 -17.64
N ALA A 486 -19.09 -74.56 -18.65
CA ALA A 486 -20.41 -75.16 -18.53
C ALA A 486 -20.44 -76.05 -17.29
N ALA A 487 -21.45 -75.90 -16.45
CA ALA A 487 -21.63 -76.75 -15.28
C ALA A 487 -21.56 -78.21 -15.73
N PRO A 488 -20.81 -79.08 -15.02
CA PRO A 488 -20.74 -80.48 -15.39
C PRO A 488 -22.17 -81.06 -15.40
N PRO A 489 -22.52 -81.89 -16.40
CA PRO A 489 -23.83 -82.54 -16.43
C PRO A 489 -24.01 -83.34 -15.14
N PRO A 490 -25.24 -83.40 -14.59
CA PRO A 490 -25.50 -84.16 -13.36
C PRO A 490 -25.04 -85.60 -13.55
N GLU A 491 -24.25 -86.11 -12.60
CA GLU A 491 -23.79 -87.50 -12.58
C GLU A 491 -25.01 -88.42 -12.67
N ALA A 492 -24.97 -89.33 -13.64
CA ALA A 492 -25.97 -90.38 -13.79
C ALA A 492 -25.89 -91.30 -12.57
N ASP A 493 -26.98 -91.35 -11.81
CA ASP A 493 -27.19 -92.24 -10.67
C ASP A 493 -27.16 -93.72 -11.14
N PRO A 494 -26.18 -94.54 -10.76
CA PRO A 494 -26.12 -95.94 -11.13
C PRO A 494 -26.88 -96.75 -10.09
N GLY A 495 -28.22 -96.73 -10.17
CA GLY A 495 -29.05 -97.38 -9.16
C GLY A 495 -30.54 -97.41 -9.47
N ALA A 496 -30.93 -98.04 -10.58
CA ALA A 496 -32.30 -98.51 -10.76
C ALA A 496 -32.25 -99.86 -11.49
N GLU A 497 -32.25 -100.92 -10.68
CA GLU A 497 -32.41 -102.31 -11.09
C GLU A 497 -33.79 -102.53 -11.74
N ASP A 498 -33.79 -103.35 -12.79
CA ASP A 498 -34.95 -103.89 -13.46
C ASP A 498 -35.84 -104.69 -12.49
N GLU A 499 -37.10 -104.28 -12.31
CA GLU A 499 -38.15 -105.17 -11.81
C GLU A 499 -39.01 -105.70 -12.97
N PRO A 500 -39.30 -107.01 -13.01
CA PRO A 500 -39.97 -107.65 -14.14
C PRO A 500 -41.49 -107.44 -14.09
N THR A 501 -42.04 -107.06 -15.24
CA THR A 501 -43.49 -107.04 -15.51
C THR A 501 -44.03 -108.47 -15.54
N ASP A 502 -44.73 -108.88 -14.49
CA ASP A 502 -45.58 -110.07 -14.50
C ASP A 502 -46.96 -109.71 -15.08
N GLY A 503 -47.34 -110.44 -16.12
CA GLY A 503 -48.61 -110.28 -16.81
C GLY A 503 -49.55 -111.42 -16.44
N THR A 504 -50.80 -111.10 -16.10
CA THR A 504 -51.91 -112.06 -16.23
C THR A 504 -53.24 -111.28 -16.42
N PRO A 505 -54.20 -111.79 -17.20
CA PRO A 505 -55.00 -110.98 -18.13
C PRO A 505 -56.52 -110.98 -17.77
N PRO A 506 -57.49 -110.86 -18.70
CA PRO A 506 -58.50 -109.80 -18.65
C PRO A 506 -59.92 -110.28 -18.27
N ASN A 507 -60.82 -109.29 -18.22
CA ASN A 507 -62.30 -109.32 -18.26
C ASN A 507 -63.04 -109.29 -16.92
N GLY A 508 -63.97 -108.33 -16.82
CA GLY A 508 -65.02 -108.25 -15.82
C GLY A 508 -65.31 -106.83 -15.38
#